data_AF-A0A4P7L1M8-F1
#
_entry.id   AF-A0A4P7L1M8-F1
#
_cell.length_a   1.000
_cell.length_b   1.000
_cell.length_c   1.000
_cell.angle_alpha   90.00
_cell.angle_beta   90.00
_cell.angle_gamma   90.00
#
_symmetry.space_group_name_H-M   'P 1'
#
loop_
_entity.id
_entity.type
_entity.pdbx_description
1 polymer ?
#
loop_
_entity_poly.entity_id
_entity_poly.type
_entity_poly.pdbx_seq_one_letter_code
_entity_poly.pdbx_strand_id
1 'polypeptide(L)'
;MQSSSIYLSDGKYTYIGSLINEIYREEETGKNCISLNPKIISCFGDSSWTGITKDLRLKLKAKPLTQWLYSFFSSHVKPLPIKIETLKKLCGSEIAELRMFRFKMKKSLKELSSVTGWSCEIDEKDKVIVNKK
;
A
#
# COMPACT_ATOMS: atom_id res chain seq x y z
N MET A 1 -9.43 -18.84 19.52
CA MET A 1 -9.05 -17.96 18.39
C MET A 1 -7.72 -18.44 17.85
N GLN A 2 -7.62 -18.79 16.57
CA GLN A 2 -6.31 -19.10 15.96
C GLN A 2 -5.47 -17.81 15.97
N SER A 3 -4.39 -17.81 16.74
CA SER A 3 -3.39 -16.74 16.71
C SER A 3 -2.60 -16.89 15.40
N SER A 4 -2.99 -16.14 14.37
CA SER A 4 -2.16 -15.99 13.17
C SER A 4 -0.88 -15.25 13.54
N SER A 5 0.22 -15.99 13.65
CA SER A 5 1.54 -15.39 13.79
C SER A 5 1.94 -14.71 12.47
N ILE A 6 2.54 -13.54 12.59
CA ILE A 6 3.14 -12.83 11.47
C ILE A 6 4.66 -13.03 11.49
N TYR A 7 5.26 -13.00 10.31
CA TYR A 7 6.69 -12.86 10.11
C TYR A 7 6.96 -11.46 9.56
N LEU A 8 7.83 -10.71 10.23
CA LEU A 8 8.27 -9.38 9.81
C LEU A 8 9.78 -9.31 9.93
N SER A 9 10.45 -8.78 8.90
CA SER A 9 11.88 -8.55 8.91
C SER A 9 12.22 -7.28 8.16
N ASP A 10 13.10 -6.46 8.71
CA ASP A 10 13.71 -5.30 8.05
C ASP A 10 15.18 -5.53 7.69
N GLY A 11 15.65 -6.78 7.81
CA GLY A 11 17.06 -7.17 7.64
C GLY A 11 17.93 -7.00 8.89
N LYS A 12 17.55 -6.12 9.84
CA LYS A 12 18.26 -5.90 11.11
C LYS A 12 17.58 -6.61 12.27
N TYR A 13 16.26 -6.59 12.30
CA TYR A 13 15.39 -7.23 13.28
C TYR A 13 14.42 -8.17 12.58
N THR A 14 14.18 -9.33 13.20
CA THR A 14 13.14 -10.26 12.78
C THR A 14 12.17 -10.45 13.93
N TYR A 15 10.90 -10.21 13.65
CA TYR A 15 9.79 -10.44 14.57
C TYR A 15 8.93 -11.61 14.08
N ILE A 16 8.70 -12.59 14.95
CA ILE A 16 7.79 -13.71 14.71
C ILE A 16 6.86 -13.82 15.91
N GLY A 17 5.57 -13.59 15.70
CA GLY A 17 4.60 -13.57 16.80
C GLY A 17 3.24 -12.99 16.41
N SER A 18 2.35 -12.82 17.39
CA SER A 18 1.02 -12.25 17.17
C SER A 18 1.10 -10.75 16.87
N LEU A 19 0.43 -10.30 15.80
CA LEU A 19 0.27 -8.88 15.50
C LEU A 19 -0.43 -8.12 16.65
N ILE A 20 -1.48 -8.75 17.20
CA ILE A 20 -2.29 -8.18 18.27
C ILE A 20 -1.76 -8.69 19.61
N ASN A 21 -1.39 -7.78 20.49
CA ASN A 21 -1.04 -8.09 21.87
C ASN A 21 -2.30 -8.37 22.68
N GLU A 22 -3.23 -7.42 22.67
CA GLU A 22 -4.43 -7.44 23.51
C GLU A 22 -5.61 -6.85 22.75
N ILE A 23 -6.80 -7.37 23.05
CA ILE A 23 -8.08 -6.79 22.67
C ILE A 23 -8.87 -6.65 23.95
N TYR A 24 -9.37 -5.45 24.23
CA TYR A 24 -10.21 -5.19 25.39
C TYR A 24 -11.29 -4.17 25.03
N ARG A 25 -12.34 -4.11 25.86
CA ARG A 25 -13.44 -3.16 25.69
C ARG A 25 -13.51 -2.26 26.91
N GLU A 26 -13.62 -0.96 26.67
CA GLU A 26 -13.93 0.01 27.73
C GLU A 26 -15.45 -0.01 27.92
N GLU A 27 -15.95 -0.66 28.98
CA GLU A 27 -17.39 -0.89 29.17
C GLU A 27 -18.19 0.41 29.38
N GLU A 28 -17.58 1.46 29.96
CA GLU A 28 -18.26 2.75 30.16
C GLU A 28 -18.57 3.47 28.84
N THR A 29 -17.63 3.45 27.90
CA THR A 29 -17.77 4.14 26.60
C THR A 29 -18.24 3.20 25.48
N GLY A 30 -18.19 1.89 25.72
CA GLY A 30 -18.42 0.84 24.75
C GLY A 30 -17.31 0.70 23.68
N LYS A 31 -16.18 1.41 23.80
CA LYS A 31 -15.11 1.42 22.80
C LYS A 31 -14.33 0.10 22.79
N ASN A 32 -14.04 -0.38 21.58
CA ASN A 32 -13.15 -1.53 21.37
C ASN A 32 -11.71 -1.05 21.19
N CYS A 33 -10.84 -1.53 22.07
CA CYS A 33 -9.43 -1.20 22.10
C CYS A 33 -8.59 -2.37 21.61
N ILE A 34 -7.58 -2.07 20.79
CA ILE A 34 -6.64 -3.05 20.26
C ILE A 34 -5.23 -2.53 20.54
N SER A 35 -4.42 -3.36 21.19
CA SER A 35 -2.99 -3.10 21.39
C SER A 35 -2.18 -3.97 20.44
N LEU A 36 -1.26 -3.36 19.68
CA LEU A 36 -0.31 -4.08 18.84
C LEU A 36 0.87 -4.57 19.68
N ASN A 37 1.53 -5.64 19.25
CA ASN A 37 2.73 -6.10 19.94
C ASN A 37 3.85 -5.05 19.86
N PRO A 38 4.33 -4.47 20.98
CA PRO A 38 5.29 -3.37 20.95
C PRO A 38 6.64 -3.77 20.35
N LYS A 39 6.99 -5.07 20.36
CA LYS A 39 8.23 -5.56 19.74
C LYS A 39 8.26 -5.38 18.23
N ILE A 40 7.11 -5.19 17.59
CA ILE A 40 6.99 -4.91 16.15
C ILE A 40 7.66 -3.57 15.81
N ILE A 41 7.68 -2.61 16.74
CA ILE A 41 8.26 -1.27 16.54
C ILE A 41 9.73 -1.36 16.13
N SER A 42 10.47 -2.36 16.62
CA SER A 42 11.88 -2.55 16.26
C SER A 42 12.11 -2.75 14.77
N CYS A 43 11.11 -3.23 14.01
CA CYS A 43 11.18 -3.39 12.56
C CYS A 43 10.78 -2.12 11.77
N PHE A 44 10.41 -1.03 12.46
CA PHE A 44 10.00 0.25 11.88
C PHE A 44 10.97 1.36 12.31
N GLY A 45 12.25 1.23 11.95
CA GLY A 45 13.26 2.27 12.18
C GLY A 45 13.02 3.55 11.36
N ASP A 46 13.80 4.60 11.63
CA ASP A 46 13.58 5.97 11.11
C ASP A 46 13.42 6.07 9.58
N SER A 47 14.06 5.17 8.82
CA SER A 47 14.00 5.10 7.35
C SER A 47 13.29 3.85 6.80
N SER A 48 12.80 2.97 7.66
CA SER A 48 12.24 1.65 7.29
C SER A 48 10.70 1.66 7.31
N TRP A 49 10.10 2.74 6.82
CA TRP A 49 8.64 2.88 6.76
C TRP A 49 8.20 3.71 5.56
N THR A 50 6.93 3.58 5.19
CA THR A 50 6.28 4.42 4.19
C THR A 50 5.03 5.01 4.79
N GLY A 51 4.99 6.35 4.85
CA GLY A 51 3.82 7.08 5.32
C GLY A 51 2.69 7.02 4.30
N ILE A 52 1.47 6.79 4.79
CA ILE A 52 0.28 6.79 3.96
C ILE A 52 -0.81 7.64 4.62
N THR A 53 -1.32 8.65 3.91
CA THR A 53 -2.42 9.47 4.40
C THR A 53 -3.72 8.66 4.45
N LYS A 54 -4.29 8.52 5.66
CA LYS A 54 -5.50 7.72 5.93
C LYS A 54 -6.69 8.17 5.10
N ASP A 55 -6.95 9.47 5.01
CA ASP A 55 -8.11 9.99 4.27
C ASP A 55 -8.04 9.69 2.77
N LEU A 56 -6.84 9.79 2.18
CA LEU A 56 -6.62 9.40 0.79
C LEU A 56 -6.81 7.89 0.60
N ARG A 57 -6.27 7.07 1.52
CA ARG A 57 -6.43 5.61 1.49
C ARG A 57 -7.91 5.21 1.53
N LEU A 58 -8.72 5.88 2.36
CA LEU A 58 -10.15 5.65 2.50
C LEU A 58 -10.94 6.09 1.26
N LYS A 59 -10.61 7.22 0.64
CA LYS A 59 -11.20 7.64 -0.64
C LYS A 59 -10.97 6.64 -1.78
N LEU A 60 -9.91 5.84 -1.68
CA LEU A 60 -9.59 4.77 -2.62
C LEU A 60 -10.19 3.40 -2.24
N LYS A 61 -11.08 3.31 -1.25
CA LYS A 61 -11.69 2.04 -0.81
C LYS A 61 -12.37 1.31 -1.98
N ALA A 62 -12.33 -0.03 -1.93
CA ALA A 62 -12.86 -0.94 -2.96
C ALA A 62 -12.16 -0.86 -4.34
N LYS A 63 -11.03 -0.14 -4.43
CA LYS A 63 -10.24 0.01 -5.67
C LYS A 63 -8.84 -0.57 -5.47
N PRO A 64 -8.67 -1.90 -5.46
CA PRO A 64 -7.44 -2.55 -4.99
C PRO A 64 -6.20 -2.13 -5.78
N LEU A 65 -6.31 -2.00 -7.12
CA LEU A 65 -5.18 -1.57 -7.96
C LEU A 65 -4.80 -0.11 -7.70
N THR A 66 -5.78 0.79 -7.59
CA THR A 66 -5.54 2.20 -7.27
C THR A 66 -4.92 2.36 -5.88
N GLN A 67 -5.39 1.59 -4.90
CA GLN A 67 -4.82 1.55 -3.55
C GLN A 67 -3.38 1.01 -3.55
N TRP A 68 -3.12 -0.03 -4.32
CA TRP A 68 -1.78 -0.59 -4.46
C TRP A 68 -0.82 0.44 -5.09
N LEU A 69 -1.23 1.11 -6.17
CA LEU A 69 -0.43 2.17 -6.81
C LEU A 69 -0.13 3.31 -5.84
N TYR A 70 -1.14 3.74 -5.06
CA TYR A 70 -0.95 4.77 -4.06
C TYR A 70 0.11 4.38 -3.02
N SER A 71 0.00 3.18 -2.43
CA SER A 71 0.99 2.68 -1.48
C SER A 71 2.38 2.54 -2.10
N PHE A 72 2.46 2.00 -3.32
CA PHE A 72 3.71 1.76 -4.04
C PHE A 72 4.45 3.06 -4.37
N PHE A 73 3.75 4.06 -4.92
CA PHE A 73 4.40 5.34 -5.25
C PHE A 73 4.60 6.24 -4.03
N SER A 74 3.88 6.02 -2.93
CA SER A 74 4.15 6.71 -1.66
C SER A 74 5.52 6.34 -1.08
N SER A 75 6.01 5.10 -1.30
CA SER A 75 7.33 4.68 -0.83
C SER A 75 8.49 5.28 -1.61
N HIS A 76 8.23 5.80 -2.82
CA HIS A 76 9.25 6.38 -3.67
C HIS A 76 9.31 7.88 -3.46
N VAL A 77 10.42 8.42 -2.93
CA VAL A 77 10.62 9.86 -2.79
C VAL A 77 10.46 10.57 -4.15
N LYS A 78 11.14 10.07 -5.18
CA LYS A 78 11.01 10.48 -6.58
C LYS A 78 10.70 9.26 -7.45
N PRO A 79 9.44 9.03 -7.84
CA PRO A 79 9.08 7.91 -8.69
C PRO A 79 9.80 7.95 -10.04
N LEU A 80 10.40 6.84 -10.45
CA LEU A 80 10.97 6.68 -11.79
C LEU A 80 9.89 6.15 -12.74
N PRO A 81 10.00 6.41 -14.06
CA PRO A 81 9.12 5.79 -15.06
C PRO A 81 9.26 4.26 -15.06
N ILE A 82 8.16 3.54 -14.81
CA ILE A 82 8.14 2.06 -14.71
C ILE A 82 7.21 1.48 -15.77
N LYS A 83 7.65 0.43 -16.49
CA LYS A 83 6.81 -0.27 -17.48
C LYS A 83 5.53 -0.82 -16.85
N ILE A 84 4.42 -0.74 -17.57
CA ILE A 84 3.13 -1.33 -17.13
C ILE A 84 3.28 -2.83 -16.86
N GLU A 85 4.04 -3.54 -17.69
CA GLU A 85 4.31 -4.96 -17.49
C GLU A 85 5.01 -5.24 -16.15
N THR A 86 5.96 -4.40 -15.75
CA THR A 86 6.64 -4.51 -14.45
C THR A 86 5.66 -4.27 -13.31
N LEU A 87 4.82 -3.23 -13.39
CA LEU A 87 3.82 -2.96 -12.35
C LEU A 87 2.79 -4.09 -12.24
N LYS A 88 2.39 -4.70 -13.36
CA LYS A 88 1.52 -5.87 -13.37
C LYS A 88 2.10 -7.03 -12.55
N LYS A 89 3.39 -7.31 -12.75
CA LYS A 89 4.12 -8.36 -12.01
C LYS A 89 4.21 -8.01 -10.52
N LEU A 90 4.59 -6.78 -10.19
CA LEU A 90 4.75 -6.32 -8.81
C LEU A 90 3.43 -6.29 -8.02
N CYS A 91 2.32 -5.95 -8.67
CA CYS A 91 1.02 -5.94 -8.01
C CYS A 91 0.34 -7.31 -7.97
N GLY A 92 0.99 -8.36 -8.50
CA GLY A 92 0.46 -9.72 -8.55
C GLY A 92 -0.83 -9.85 -9.36
N SER A 93 -1.01 -9.06 -10.42
CA SER A 93 -2.26 -9.14 -11.20
C SER A 93 -2.30 -10.39 -12.08
N GLU A 94 -3.36 -11.19 -11.91
CA GLU A 94 -3.63 -12.41 -12.69
C GLU A 94 -4.24 -12.16 -14.08
N ILE A 95 -4.49 -10.90 -14.47
CA ILE A 95 -5.04 -10.59 -15.79
C ILE A 95 -4.07 -11.10 -16.86
N ALA A 96 -4.44 -12.10 -17.65
CA ALA A 96 -3.52 -12.70 -18.63
C ALA A 96 -3.01 -11.65 -19.64
N GLU A 97 -3.93 -10.94 -20.28
CA GLU A 97 -3.63 -10.00 -21.35
C GLU A 97 -3.13 -8.64 -20.85
N LEU A 98 -1.95 -8.22 -21.33
CA LEU A 98 -1.38 -6.92 -20.98
C LEU A 98 -2.25 -5.74 -21.46
N ARG A 99 -2.96 -5.91 -22.58
CA ARG A 99 -3.89 -4.89 -23.11
C ARG A 99 -5.04 -4.61 -22.14
N MET A 100 -5.65 -5.67 -21.59
CA MET A 100 -6.72 -5.55 -20.60
C MET A 100 -6.21 -4.93 -19.30
N PHE A 101 -5.01 -5.33 -18.86
CA PHE A 101 -4.37 -4.72 -17.70
C PHE A 101 -4.09 -3.23 -17.93
N ARG A 102 -3.59 -2.84 -19.11
CA ARG A 102 -3.36 -1.43 -19.48
C ARG A 102 -4.64 -0.59 -19.41
N PHE A 103 -5.79 -1.13 -19.85
CA PHE A 103 -7.07 -0.45 -19.72
C PHE A 103 -7.44 -0.19 -18.24
N LYS A 104 -7.30 -1.21 -17.39
CA LYS A 104 -7.53 -1.09 -15.94
C LYS A 104 -6.53 -0.13 -15.28
N MET A 105 -5.28 -0.14 -15.72
CA MET A 105 -4.22 0.76 -15.27
C MET A 105 -4.58 2.22 -15.58
N LYS A 106 -4.99 2.53 -16.81
CA LYS A 106 -5.44 3.88 -17.20
C LYS A 106 -6.57 4.40 -16.30
N LYS A 107 -7.59 3.57 -16.07
CA LYS A 107 -8.69 3.92 -15.16
C LYS A 107 -8.19 4.19 -13.74
N SER A 108 -7.32 3.32 -13.23
CA SER A 108 -6.76 3.44 -11.87
C SER A 108 -5.89 4.69 -11.72
N LEU A 109 -5.07 5.03 -12.71
CA LEU A 109 -4.23 6.24 -12.70
C LEU A 109 -5.05 7.53 -12.73
N LYS A 110 -6.13 7.56 -13.53
CA LYS A 110 -7.07 8.70 -13.55
C LYS A 110 -7.73 8.92 -12.20
N GLU A 111 -8.17 7.84 -11.56
CA GLU A 111 -8.76 7.90 -10.23
C GLU A 111 -7.74 8.29 -9.15
N LEU A 112 -6.51 7.77 -9.24
CA LEU A 112 -5.41 8.13 -8.34
C LEU A 112 -5.15 9.63 -8.40
N SER A 113 -4.94 10.16 -9.61
CA SER A 113 -4.72 11.59 -9.86
C SER A 113 -5.84 12.45 -9.30
N SER A 114 -7.10 12.05 -9.50
CA SER A 114 -8.27 12.77 -8.98
C SER A 114 -8.32 12.83 -7.45
N VAL A 115 -7.80 11.82 -6.75
CA VAL A 115 -7.88 11.75 -5.28
C VAL A 115 -6.65 12.36 -4.61
N THR A 116 -5.45 12.15 -5.16
CA THR A 116 -4.19 12.59 -4.56
C THR A 116 -3.70 13.93 -5.09
N GLY A 117 -4.17 14.36 -6.26
CA GLY A 117 -3.64 15.52 -6.98
C GLY A 117 -2.28 15.25 -7.66
N TRP A 118 -1.83 13.99 -7.72
CA TRP A 118 -0.61 13.64 -8.45
C TRP A 118 -0.85 13.70 -9.95
N SER A 119 0.19 14.04 -10.73
CA SER A 119 0.16 13.82 -12.18
C SER A 119 0.53 12.36 -12.45
N CYS A 120 -0.29 11.67 -13.24
CA CYS A 120 -0.15 10.25 -13.55
C CYS A 120 -0.41 10.01 -15.03
N GLU A 121 0.62 9.61 -15.76
CA GLU A 121 0.57 9.48 -17.22
C GLU A 121 1.23 8.18 -17.67
N ILE A 122 0.92 7.76 -18.91
CA ILE A 122 1.59 6.64 -19.57
C ILE A 122 2.25 7.19 -20.82
N ASP A 123 3.56 7.01 -20.94
CA ASP A 123 4.32 7.43 -22.12
C ASP A 123 4.12 6.50 -23.33
N GLU A 124 4.67 6.90 -24.48
CA GLU A 124 4.62 6.11 -25.73
C GLU A 124 5.34 4.76 -25.61
N LYS A 125 6.27 4.63 -24.65
CA LYS A 125 7.05 3.41 -24.37
C LYS A 125 6.39 2.52 -23.32
N ASP A 126 5.12 2.79 -23.00
CA ASP A 126 4.31 2.07 -22.02
C ASP A 126 4.84 2.10 -20.58
N LYS A 127 5.46 3.21 -20.20
CA LYS A 127 5.90 3.48 -18.84
C LYS A 127 4.91 4.40 -18.13
N VAL A 128 4.55 4.02 -16.92
CA VAL A 128 3.81 4.85 -15.99
C VAL A 128 4.75 5.87 -15.37
N ILE A 129 4.39 7.14 -15.50
CA ILE A 129 5.09 8.29 -14.91
C ILE A 129 4.19 8.88 -13.84
N VAL A 130 4.71 9.03 -12.63
CA VAL A 130 3.97 9.63 -11.50
C VAL A 130 4.78 10.77 -10.92
N ASN A 131 4.23 11.98 -10.96
CA ASN A 131 4.78 13.14 -10.28
C ASN A 131 3.90 13.48 -9.09
N LYS A 132 4.47 13.32 -7.89
CA LYS A 132 3.79 13.67 -6.63
C LYS A 132 3.81 15.19 -6.46
N LYS A 133 2.76 15.73 -5.86
CA LYS A 133 2.67 17.14 -5.49
C LYS A 133 3.49 17.43 -4.24
#